data_AF-A0A6A4HI03-F1
#
_entry.id   AF-A0A6A4HI03-F1
#
_cell.length_a   1.000
_cell.length_b   1.000
_cell.length_c   1.000
_cell.angle_alpha   90.00
_cell.angle_beta   90.00
_cell.angle_gamma   90.00
#
_symmetry.space_group_name_H-M   'P 1'
#
loop_
_entity.id
_entity.type
_entity.pdbx_description
1 polymer ?
#
loop_
_entity_poly.entity_id
_entity_poly.type
_entity_poly.pdbx_seq_one_letter_code
_entity_poly.pdbx_strand_id
1 'polypeptide(L)'
;MIGQSFPEYIFIRICIFLLKLVAPASLFYLFLCLCTRQIILHWLLPFAVLESSFYVFVYLPRKKRLQKSIHEAPPLDRAQREALFVKCSQRLSGAPDYPLGWFSSNDLKRENVVEWILWALFSCGPEDAQESWNDEIEIYVKKVEELTGMKLEKGRTAVTSSLRLTLDRVNMSHRPFIWYTIVGLVDLITCIRLYAIGFRHYSPSVLGRVFPPRLLTLFSKPSVTEHISYWYKPHKSLKKDPVIGLYPYVPFLKELIRTNPDMGILLIELVPITMHITSNAIPPRREMLDALYTTMNSLGISRAVLASHSYGTVIAAHVIRDRDSTSQSITKPLITGQLLVDPVCLLLHLPNVAFNFLYRVPRRANEWQLWYFASQDPDIAYTLSRCFFWADNILWKDDLMYLTGEEEVKDRWSDGSLEVLYYPGLDHATVFDTKERRRGMIRVLDKFHIAIE
;
A
#
# COMPACT_ATOMS: atom_id res chain seq x y z
N MET A 1 -17.73 -3.05 6.18
CA MET A 1 -16.84 -2.31 7.12
C MET A 1 -17.59 -1.24 7.88
N ILE A 2 -16.96 -0.53 8.82
CA ILE A 2 -17.63 0.51 9.62
C ILE A 2 -17.87 1.73 8.73
N GLY A 3 -19.10 2.26 8.74
CA GLY A 3 -19.50 3.47 8.03
C GLY A 3 -19.01 4.75 8.68
N GLN A 4 -19.82 5.82 8.59
CA GLN A 4 -19.49 7.15 9.10
C GLN A 4 -20.42 7.61 10.23
N SER A 5 -21.29 6.73 10.75
CA SER A 5 -22.29 7.11 11.74
C SER A 5 -21.68 7.36 13.13
N PHE A 6 -22.39 8.10 13.98
CA PHE A 6 -21.94 8.40 15.33
C PHE A 6 -21.83 7.16 16.24
N PRO A 7 -22.78 6.19 16.23
CA PRO A 7 -22.62 4.95 17.01
C PRO A 7 -21.38 4.14 16.59
N GLU A 8 -21.14 4.07 15.28
CA GLU A 8 -19.94 3.45 14.70
C GLU A 8 -18.65 4.15 15.14
N TYR A 9 -18.68 5.48 15.25
CA TYR A 9 -17.56 6.27 15.77
C TYR A 9 -17.27 5.93 17.25
N ILE A 10 -18.30 5.86 18.09
CA ILE A 10 -18.12 5.47 19.50
C ILE A 10 -17.54 4.05 19.58
N PHE A 11 -18.13 3.12 18.82
CA PHE A 11 -17.70 1.72 18.79
C PHE A 11 -16.22 1.59 18.43
N ILE A 12 -15.77 2.19 17.31
CA ILE A 12 -14.38 2.08 16.89
C ILE A 12 -13.42 2.72 17.90
N ARG A 13 -13.80 3.83 18.52
CA ARG A 13 -12.99 4.49 19.55
C ARG A 13 -12.84 3.63 20.80
N ILE A 14 -13.90 2.95 21.24
CA ILE A 14 -13.85 2.00 22.36
C ILE A 14 -12.95 0.82 22.00
N CYS A 15 -13.11 0.21 20.82
CA CYS A 15 -12.26 -0.91 20.38
C CYS A 15 -10.78 -0.53 20.37
N ILE A 16 -10.43 0.63 19.80
CA ILE A 16 -9.05 1.12 19.75
C ILE A 16 -8.52 1.38 21.16
N PHE A 17 -9.33 1.98 22.03
CA PHE A 17 -8.95 2.23 23.43
C PHE A 17 -8.66 0.92 24.17
N LEU A 18 -9.56 -0.05 24.09
CA LEU A 18 -9.39 -1.36 24.72
C LEU A 18 -8.14 -2.07 24.21
N LEU A 19 -7.88 -2.09 22.90
CA LEU A 19 -6.68 -2.69 22.32
C LEU A 19 -5.40 -1.99 22.80
N LYS A 20 -5.40 -0.65 22.87
CA LYS A 20 -4.26 0.12 23.38
C LYS A 20 -4.01 -0.09 24.88
N LEU A 21 -5.06 -0.41 25.64
CA LEU A 21 -4.98 -0.63 27.08
C LEU A 21 -4.35 -1.98 27.45
N VAL A 22 -4.35 -2.97 26.55
CA VAL A 22 -3.90 -4.35 26.82
C VAL A 22 -2.46 -4.39 27.37
N ALA A 23 -1.50 -3.74 26.72
CA ALA A 23 -0.10 -3.73 27.19
C ALA A 23 0.10 -2.94 28.50
N PRO A 24 -0.37 -1.68 28.63
CA PRO A 24 -0.29 -0.94 29.89
C PRO A 24 -0.96 -1.67 31.06
N ALA A 25 -2.15 -2.26 30.86
CA ALA A 25 -2.85 -3.00 31.90
C ALA A 25 -2.10 -4.28 32.31
N SER A 26 -1.50 -4.99 31.35
CA SER A 26 -0.67 -6.17 31.61
C SER A 26 0.57 -5.80 32.43
N LEU A 27 1.28 -4.74 32.06
CA LEU A 27 2.44 -4.24 32.79
C LEU A 27 2.06 -3.79 34.21
N PHE A 28 0.95 -3.05 34.35
CA PHE A 28 0.46 -2.59 35.64
C PHE A 28 0.04 -3.77 36.54
N TYR A 29 -0.62 -4.78 35.99
CA TYR A 29 -0.98 -5.99 36.72
C TYR A 29 0.25 -6.73 37.25
N LEU A 30 1.29 -6.90 36.42
CA LEU A 30 2.55 -7.52 36.85
C LEU A 30 3.27 -6.68 37.92
N PHE A 31 3.27 -5.35 37.77
CA PHE A 31 3.82 -4.43 38.75
C PHE A 31 3.11 -4.56 40.10
N LEU A 32 1.76 -4.61 40.11
CA LEU A 32 0.99 -4.82 41.33
C LEU A 32 1.33 -6.16 41.99
N CYS A 33 1.39 -7.25 41.23
CA CYS A 33 1.78 -8.56 41.77
C CYS A 33 3.18 -8.54 42.40
N LEU A 34 4.12 -7.80 41.80
CA LEU A 34 5.47 -7.63 42.32
C LEU A 34 5.49 -6.80 43.62
N CYS A 35 4.75 -5.70 43.67
CA CYS A 35 4.68 -4.83 44.85
C CYS A 35 3.97 -5.48 46.04
N THR A 36 2.86 -6.18 45.80
CA THR A 36 2.10 -6.87 46.86
C THR A 36 2.69 -8.21 47.25
N ARG A 37 3.60 -8.76 46.42
CA ARG A 37 4.10 -10.15 46.51
C ARG A 37 2.97 -11.19 46.50
N GLN A 38 1.83 -10.85 45.90
CA GLN A 38 0.65 -11.71 45.80
C GLN A 38 0.13 -11.72 44.37
N ILE A 39 -0.24 -12.92 43.89
CA ILE A 39 -0.91 -13.05 42.60
C ILE A 39 -2.40 -12.82 42.84
N ILE A 40 -2.90 -11.66 42.40
CA ILE A 40 -4.30 -11.26 42.62
C ILE A 40 -5.25 -12.10 41.74
N LEU A 41 -4.92 -12.27 40.45
CA LEU A 41 -5.75 -12.98 39.45
C LEU A 41 -4.90 -14.01 38.68
N HIS A 42 -4.79 -15.22 39.23
CA HIS A 42 -3.92 -16.28 38.72
C HIS A 42 -4.10 -16.60 37.23
N TRP A 43 -5.33 -16.57 36.72
CA TRP A 43 -5.64 -16.85 35.33
C TRP A 43 -5.19 -15.74 34.34
N LEU A 44 -5.02 -14.50 34.82
CA LEU A 44 -4.51 -13.38 34.01
C LEU A 44 -2.97 -13.36 33.93
N LEU A 45 -2.30 -13.94 34.91
CA LEU A 45 -0.84 -13.93 34.98
C LEU A 45 -0.14 -14.41 33.69
N PRO A 46 -0.46 -15.58 33.10
CA PRO A 46 0.22 -16.04 31.89
C PRO A 46 0.02 -15.08 30.72
N PHE A 47 -1.20 -14.55 30.53
CA PHE A 47 -1.47 -13.58 29.47
C PHE A 47 -0.72 -12.26 29.70
N ALA A 48 -0.73 -11.76 30.94
CA ALA A 48 -0.03 -10.52 31.27
C ALA A 48 1.49 -10.64 31.08
N VAL A 49 2.09 -11.79 31.44
CA VAL A 49 3.51 -12.09 31.18
C VAL A 49 3.78 -12.15 29.68
N LEU A 50 2.94 -12.85 28.91
CA LEU A 50 3.07 -12.97 27.47
C LEU A 50 2.99 -11.61 26.77
N GLU A 51 1.94 -10.84 27.06
CA GLU A 51 1.72 -9.51 26.47
C GLU A 51 2.84 -8.54 26.84
N SER A 52 3.24 -8.49 28.12
CA SER A 52 4.30 -7.59 28.58
C SER A 52 5.64 -7.96 27.93
N SER A 53 5.93 -9.25 27.84
CA SER A 53 7.13 -9.76 27.17
C SER A 53 7.10 -9.46 25.67
N PHE A 54 5.96 -9.65 25.01
CA PHE A 54 5.78 -9.31 23.60
C PHE A 54 5.97 -7.80 23.35
N TYR A 55 5.40 -6.95 24.21
CA TYR A 55 5.59 -5.51 24.14
C TYR A 55 7.07 -5.12 24.29
N VAL A 56 7.74 -5.60 25.33
CA VAL A 56 9.12 -5.23 25.67
C VAL A 56 10.15 -5.82 24.71
N PHE A 57 10.03 -7.10 24.36
CA PHE A 57 11.07 -7.82 23.60
C PHE A 57 10.79 -7.91 22.11
N VAL A 58 9.54 -7.69 21.65
CA VAL A 58 9.21 -7.70 20.21
C VAL A 58 8.91 -6.29 19.72
N TYR A 59 7.92 -5.61 20.30
CA TYR A 59 7.47 -4.32 19.77
C TYR A 59 8.49 -3.20 19.97
N LEU A 60 9.05 -3.00 21.17
CA LEU A 60 10.00 -1.89 21.41
C LEU A 60 11.26 -1.96 20.53
N PRO A 61 11.94 -3.13 20.37
CA PRO A 61 13.08 -3.24 19.47
C PRO A 61 12.69 -3.02 18.02
N ARG A 62 11.54 -3.57 17.57
CA ARG A 62 11.02 -3.33 16.22
C ARG A 62 10.73 -1.85 15.98
N LYS A 63 10.09 -1.15 16.91
CA LYS A 63 9.77 0.27 16.81
C LYS A 63 11.02 1.12 16.54
N LYS A 64 12.17 0.74 17.12
CA LYS A 64 13.47 1.40 16.86
C LYS A 64 14.05 0.98 15.51
N ARG A 65 14.07 -0.32 15.20
CA ARG A 65 14.65 -0.88 13.97
C ARG A 65 13.95 -0.38 12.71
N LEU A 66 12.62 -0.36 12.73
CA LEU A 66 11.76 0.02 11.60
C LEU A 66 11.75 1.54 11.33
N GLN A 67 12.60 2.34 11.97
CA GLN A 67 12.78 3.75 11.58
C GLN A 67 13.77 3.91 10.41
N LYS A 68 14.57 2.89 10.10
CA LYS A 68 15.59 2.95 9.04
C LYS A 68 15.11 2.25 7.77
N SER A 69 15.35 2.88 6.63
CA SER A 69 15.14 2.21 5.34
C SER A 69 16.17 1.11 5.14
N ILE A 70 15.77 0.03 4.47
CA ILE A 70 16.67 -1.00 3.94
C ILE A 70 16.83 -0.90 2.42
N HIS A 71 16.03 -0.04 1.77
CA HIS A 71 16.09 0.19 0.33
C HIS A 71 16.60 1.60 0.06
N GLU A 72 17.41 1.71 -0.97
CA GLU A 72 17.81 2.99 -1.54
C GLU A 72 16.80 3.39 -2.62
N ALA A 73 16.53 4.69 -2.71
CA ALA A 73 15.71 5.19 -3.80
C ALA A 73 16.45 5.01 -5.13
N PRO A 74 15.74 4.71 -6.23
CA PRO A 74 16.35 4.71 -7.55
C PRO A 74 16.99 6.08 -7.83
N PRO A 75 18.29 6.14 -8.15
CA PRO A 75 18.95 7.41 -8.40
C PRO A 75 18.38 8.04 -9.67
N LEU A 76 17.97 9.30 -9.57
CA LEU A 76 17.60 10.11 -10.74
C LEU A 76 18.79 10.96 -11.14
N ASP A 77 19.10 11.04 -12.42
CA ASP A 77 20.03 12.05 -12.93
C ASP A 77 19.35 13.44 -12.99
N ARG A 78 20.14 14.48 -13.28
CA ARG A 78 19.64 15.87 -13.35
C ARG A 78 18.52 16.05 -14.39
N ALA A 79 18.66 15.43 -15.57
CA ALA A 79 17.68 15.56 -16.63
C ALA A 79 16.35 14.86 -16.26
N GLN A 80 16.44 13.71 -15.61
CA GLN A 80 15.29 12.98 -15.08
C GLN A 80 14.59 13.75 -13.96
N ARG A 81 15.33 14.36 -13.02
CA ARG A 81 14.76 15.22 -11.98
C ARG A 81 14.05 16.43 -12.56
N GLU A 82 14.65 17.09 -13.54
CA GLU A 82 14.04 18.24 -14.21
C GLU A 82 12.76 17.83 -14.94
N ALA A 83 12.80 16.74 -15.71
CA ALA A 83 11.63 16.20 -16.39
C ALA A 83 10.51 15.82 -15.41
N LEU A 84 10.86 15.20 -14.27
CA LEU A 84 9.91 14.87 -13.22
C LEU A 84 9.28 16.12 -12.61
N PHE A 85 10.08 17.12 -12.25
CA PHE A 85 9.57 18.37 -11.68
C PHE A 85 8.63 19.09 -12.66
N VAL A 86 9.04 19.21 -13.93
CA VAL A 86 8.23 19.82 -14.99
C VAL A 86 6.92 19.05 -15.19
N LYS A 87 6.97 17.72 -15.19
CA LYS A 87 5.76 16.88 -15.31
C LYS A 87 4.79 17.10 -14.14
N CYS A 88 5.30 17.26 -12.92
CA CYS A 88 4.49 17.60 -11.76
C CYS A 88 3.89 19.00 -11.86
N SER A 89 4.66 20.02 -12.28
CA SER A 89 4.20 21.41 -12.28
C SER A 89 3.27 21.78 -13.44
N GLN A 90 3.53 21.30 -14.66
CA GLN A 90 2.75 21.66 -15.86
C GLN A 90 1.31 21.13 -15.82
N ARG A 91 1.07 20.00 -15.15
CA ARG A 91 -0.28 19.41 -15.03
C ARG A 91 -1.14 20.08 -13.96
N LEU A 92 -0.61 21.10 -13.30
CA LEU A 92 -1.22 21.77 -12.15
C LEU A 92 -1.36 23.29 -12.34
N SER A 93 -1.19 23.80 -13.57
CA SER A 93 -1.61 25.16 -13.94
C SER A 93 -3.12 25.29 -13.74
N GLY A 94 -3.56 25.60 -12.52
CA GLY A 94 -4.96 25.65 -12.10
C GLY A 94 -5.31 24.86 -10.82
N ALA A 95 -4.41 24.03 -10.29
CA ALA A 95 -4.64 23.40 -8.98
C ALA A 95 -4.31 24.43 -7.88
N PRO A 96 -5.27 24.80 -7.01
CA PRO A 96 -5.12 25.96 -6.12
C PRO A 96 -3.99 25.84 -5.09
N ASP A 97 -3.53 24.61 -4.80
CA ASP A 97 -2.69 24.34 -3.62
C ASP A 97 -1.37 23.60 -3.93
N TYR A 98 -0.88 23.51 -5.17
CA TYR A 98 0.44 22.87 -5.43
C TYR A 98 1.58 23.88 -5.53
N PRO A 99 2.72 23.69 -4.84
CA PRO A 99 3.03 22.58 -3.91
C PRO A 99 2.59 22.84 -2.46
N LEU A 100 1.85 23.92 -2.16
CA LEU A 100 1.48 24.34 -0.80
C LEU A 100 0.86 23.25 0.09
N GLY A 101 0.05 22.35 -0.47
CA GLY A 101 -0.55 21.22 0.26
C GLY A 101 0.46 20.16 0.74
N TRP A 102 1.72 20.20 0.27
CA TRP A 102 2.81 19.40 0.80
C TRP A 102 3.40 19.96 2.10
N PHE A 103 2.92 21.13 2.56
CA PHE A 103 3.40 21.78 3.77
C PHE A 103 2.29 21.85 4.83
N SER A 104 2.68 21.84 6.10
CA SER A 104 1.74 21.94 7.22
C SER A 104 1.11 23.33 7.37
N SER A 105 1.69 24.35 6.74
CA SER A 105 1.15 25.72 6.70
C SER A 105 1.68 26.46 5.47
N ASN A 106 1.04 27.59 5.13
CA ASN A 106 1.47 28.47 4.04
C ASN A 106 2.54 29.49 4.48
N ASP A 107 2.95 29.50 5.76
CA ASP A 107 4.10 30.30 6.21
C ASP A 107 5.40 29.56 5.85
N LEU A 108 5.93 29.90 4.68
CA LEU A 108 7.06 29.23 4.05
C LEU A 108 8.24 30.18 3.87
N LYS A 109 9.42 29.68 4.21
CA LYS A 109 10.70 30.28 3.82
C LYS A 109 11.48 29.33 2.94
N ARG A 110 12.53 29.85 2.31
CA ARG A 110 13.32 29.14 1.30
C ARG A 110 13.77 27.76 1.77
N GLU A 111 14.27 27.63 2.99
CA GLU A 111 14.81 26.38 3.51
C GLU A 111 13.74 25.29 3.70
N ASN A 112 12.48 25.67 3.98
CA ASN A 112 11.36 24.71 4.02
C ASN A 112 11.12 24.09 2.64
N VAL A 113 11.18 24.90 1.58
CA VAL A 113 11.00 24.46 0.19
C VAL A 113 12.17 23.61 -0.28
N VAL A 114 13.41 23.97 0.09
CA VAL A 114 14.60 23.14 -0.17
C VAL A 114 14.48 21.76 0.48
N GLU A 115 14.04 21.67 1.73
CA GLU A 115 13.80 20.39 2.41
C GLU A 115 12.80 19.51 1.66
N TRP A 116 11.74 20.11 1.09
CA TRP A 116 10.77 19.39 0.28
C TRP A 116 11.35 18.95 -1.08
N ILE A 117 12.10 19.81 -1.77
CA ILE A 117 12.74 19.49 -3.06
C ILE A 117 13.73 18.33 -2.92
N LEU A 118 14.58 18.38 -1.88
CA LEU A 118 15.55 17.32 -1.59
C LEU A 118 14.87 15.97 -1.38
N TRP A 119 13.77 15.94 -0.64
CA TRP A 119 12.99 14.72 -0.50
C TRP A 119 12.34 14.28 -1.83
N ALA A 120 11.64 15.19 -2.50
CA ALA A 120 10.80 14.87 -3.65
C ALA A 120 11.60 14.42 -4.87
N LEU A 121 12.76 15.04 -5.13
CA LEU A 121 13.57 14.80 -6.34
C LEU A 121 14.90 14.10 -6.07
N PHE A 122 15.49 14.27 -4.89
CA PHE A 122 16.81 13.71 -4.54
C PHE A 122 16.70 12.54 -3.55
N SER A 123 15.52 12.28 -2.99
CA SER A 123 15.26 11.21 -2.02
C SER A 123 16.15 11.27 -0.77
N CYS A 124 16.58 12.47 -0.36
CA CYS A 124 17.50 12.65 0.76
C CYS A 124 17.11 13.84 1.66
N GLY A 125 17.73 13.93 2.84
CA GLY A 125 17.62 15.08 3.73
C GLY A 125 18.66 16.17 3.42
N PRO A 126 18.55 17.36 4.04
CA PRO A 126 19.57 18.43 3.96
C PRO A 126 20.98 17.98 4.37
N GLU A 127 21.08 17.04 5.30
CA GLU A 127 22.34 16.48 5.80
C GLU A 127 23.14 15.70 4.74
N ASP A 128 22.45 15.17 3.73
CA ASP A 128 23.03 14.36 2.67
C ASP A 128 23.17 15.15 1.34
N ALA A 129 22.78 16.43 1.34
CA ALA A 129 22.78 17.26 0.14
C ALA A 129 24.20 17.62 -0.30
N GLN A 130 24.49 17.48 -1.60
CA GLN A 130 25.79 17.82 -2.18
C GLN A 130 25.83 19.29 -2.60
N GLU A 131 26.97 19.96 -2.37
CA GLU A 131 27.16 21.36 -2.79
C GLU A 131 26.98 21.57 -4.30
N SER A 132 27.33 20.56 -5.10
CA SER A 132 27.15 20.56 -6.57
C SER A 132 25.68 20.67 -7.01
N TRP A 133 24.72 20.40 -6.12
CA TRP A 133 23.29 20.47 -6.42
C TRP A 133 22.69 21.85 -6.16
N ASN A 134 23.42 22.78 -5.52
CA ASN A 134 22.91 24.08 -5.11
C ASN A 134 22.31 24.88 -6.28
N ASP A 135 22.99 24.90 -7.43
CA ASP A 135 22.52 25.60 -8.63
C ASP A 135 21.22 24.98 -9.18
N GLU A 136 21.11 23.64 -9.15
CA GLU A 136 19.92 22.92 -9.59
C GLU A 136 18.73 23.15 -8.64
N ILE A 137 18.98 23.09 -7.33
CA ILE A 137 17.97 23.35 -6.31
C ILE A 137 17.43 24.77 -6.45
N GLU A 138 18.29 25.76 -6.73
CA GLU A 138 17.82 27.13 -6.93
C GLU A 138 16.93 27.32 -8.14
N ILE A 139 17.13 26.53 -9.20
CA ILE A 139 16.21 26.52 -10.34
C ILE A 139 14.83 26.05 -9.89
N TYR A 140 14.75 24.99 -9.08
CA TYR A 140 13.46 24.49 -8.59
C TYR A 140 12.80 25.42 -7.59
N VAL A 141 13.56 26.05 -6.68
CA VAL A 141 13.04 27.05 -5.73
C VAL A 141 12.40 28.21 -6.48
N LYS A 142 13.09 28.78 -7.48
CA LYS A 142 12.53 29.87 -8.30
C LYS A 142 11.25 29.45 -9.03
N LYS A 143 11.22 28.25 -9.60
CA LYS A 143 9.99 27.71 -10.21
C LYS A 143 8.85 27.58 -9.18
N VAL A 144 9.14 27.24 -7.93
CA VAL A 144 8.12 27.23 -6.86
C VAL A 144 7.64 28.63 -6.52
N GLU A 145 8.52 29.63 -6.45
CA GLU A 145 8.13 31.05 -6.28
C GLU A 145 7.23 31.52 -7.42
N GLU A 146 7.56 31.16 -8.67
CA GLU A 146 6.75 31.47 -9.86
C GLU A 146 5.38 30.80 -9.82
N LEU A 147 5.31 29.53 -9.43
CA LEU A 147 4.06 28.77 -9.34
C LEU A 147 3.14 29.28 -8.22
N THR A 148 3.72 29.71 -7.10
CA THR A 148 2.96 30.15 -5.91
C THR A 148 2.69 31.65 -5.88
N GLY A 149 3.43 32.44 -6.68
CA GLY A 149 3.46 33.90 -6.58
C GLY A 149 4.08 34.43 -5.28
N MET A 150 4.68 33.55 -4.46
CA MET A 150 5.29 33.91 -3.19
C MET A 150 6.79 34.14 -3.36
N LYS A 151 7.30 35.28 -2.88
CA LYS A 151 8.74 35.46 -2.67
C LYS A 151 9.15 34.81 -1.35
N LEU A 152 10.04 33.84 -1.42
CA LEU A 152 10.52 33.09 -0.26
C LEU A 152 11.68 33.86 0.39
N GLU A 153 11.46 34.34 1.61
CA GLU A 153 12.54 34.90 2.41
C GLU A 153 13.59 33.83 2.73
N LYS A 154 14.84 34.26 2.92
CA LYS A 154 15.91 33.42 3.44
C LYS A 154 15.58 32.99 4.88
N GLY A 155 15.83 31.73 5.20
CA GLY A 155 15.67 31.16 6.53
C GLY A 155 14.64 30.04 6.57
N ARG A 156 14.33 29.60 7.78
CA ARG A 156 13.40 28.50 8.02
C ARG A 156 12.29 28.93 8.95
N THR A 157 11.05 28.64 8.59
CA THR A 157 9.92 28.74 9.51
C THR A 157 9.87 27.45 10.33
N ALA A 158 10.09 27.55 11.66
CA ALA A 158 10.19 26.39 12.56
C ALA A 158 8.85 25.64 12.75
N VAL A 159 7.73 26.34 12.60
CA VAL A 159 6.37 25.75 12.74
C VAL A 159 5.91 25.02 11.48
N THR A 160 6.57 25.26 10.35
CA THR A 160 6.19 24.68 9.06
C THR A 160 7.09 23.51 8.71
N SER A 161 6.48 22.38 8.38
CA SER A 161 7.15 21.17 7.94
C SER A 161 6.58 20.72 6.61
N SER A 162 7.41 20.11 5.77
CA SER A 162 6.96 19.41 4.57
C SER A 162 6.69 17.94 4.85
N LEU A 163 5.74 17.34 4.15
CA LEU A 163 5.49 15.90 4.20
C LEU A 163 6.59 15.19 3.41
N ARG A 164 7.39 14.35 4.08
CA ARG A 164 8.51 13.62 3.47
C ARG A 164 8.44 12.15 3.84
N LEU A 165 7.53 11.41 3.19
CA LEU A 165 7.09 10.07 3.63
C LEU A 165 8.24 9.11 3.93
N THR A 166 9.26 9.12 3.06
CA THR A 166 10.41 8.21 3.13
C THR A 166 11.43 8.57 4.21
N LEU A 167 11.38 9.79 4.73
CA LEU A 167 12.36 10.35 5.68
C LEU A 167 11.75 10.63 7.06
N ASP A 168 10.50 11.11 7.09
CA ASP A 168 9.79 11.41 8.31
C ASP A 168 9.65 10.17 9.20
N ARG A 169 9.42 10.39 10.50
CA ARG A 169 9.30 9.32 11.48
C ARG A 169 8.19 8.35 11.10
N VAL A 170 8.49 7.05 11.17
CA VAL A 170 7.48 6.01 10.97
C VAL A 170 6.54 5.99 12.17
N ASN A 171 5.33 6.51 11.97
CA ASN A 171 4.28 6.55 12.99
C ASN A 171 3.59 5.19 13.06
N MET A 172 3.91 4.42 14.10
CA MET A 172 3.30 3.12 14.37
C MET A 172 2.84 3.01 15.81
N SER A 173 1.81 2.20 16.02
CA SER A 173 1.26 1.88 17.33
C SER A 173 1.53 0.41 17.67
N HIS A 174 1.60 0.09 18.96
CA HIS A 174 1.65 -1.30 19.43
C HIS A 174 0.39 -2.04 18.99
N ARG A 175 0.55 -3.31 18.58
CA ARG A 175 -0.56 -4.25 18.40
C ARG A 175 -0.43 -5.34 19.46
N PRO A 176 -1.41 -5.48 20.36
CA PRO A 176 -1.32 -6.48 21.40
C PRO A 176 -1.31 -7.89 20.82
N PHE A 177 -0.82 -8.86 21.57
CA PHE A 177 -0.74 -10.25 21.15
C PHE A 177 -2.09 -10.78 20.67
N ILE A 178 -3.18 -10.41 21.37
CA ILE A 178 -4.55 -10.78 21.00
C ILE A 178 -4.95 -10.28 19.59
N TRP A 179 -4.43 -9.13 19.14
CA TRP A 179 -4.65 -8.65 17.78
C TRP A 179 -4.03 -9.57 16.75
N TYR A 180 -2.77 -9.98 16.97
CA TYR A 180 -2.11 -10.94 16.09
C TYR A 180 -2.78 -12.32 16.12
N THR A 181 -3.37 -12.74 17.24
CA THR A 181 -4.25 -13.92 17.27
C THR A 181 -5.42 -13.74 16.29
N ILE A 182 -6.13 -12.60 16.33
CA ILE A 182 -7.24 -12.31 15.40
C ILE A 182 -6.75 -12.34 13.94
N VAL A 183 -5.63 -11.68 13.63
CA VAL A 183 -5.03 -11.70 12.28
C VAL A 183 -4.79 -13.14 11.82
N GLY A 184 -4.21 -13.98 12.67
CA GLY A 184 -3.92 -15.38 12.36
C GLY A 184 -5.18 -16.22 12.14
N LEU A 185 -6.25 -15.99 12.92
CA LEU A 185 -7.54 -16.64 12.68
C LEU A 185 -8.16 -16.20 11.34
N VAL A 186 -8.12 -14.91 11.01
CA VAL A 186 -8.65 -14.40 9.74
C VAL A 186 -7.87 -14.96 8.55
N ASP A 187 -6.54 -15.03 8.64
CA ASP A 187 -5.68 -15.67 7.63
C ASP A 187 -6.02 -17.16 7.48
N LEU A 188 -6.13 -17.89 8.60
CA LEU A 188 -6.52 -19.31 8.61
C LEU A 188 -7.87 -19.53 7.91
N ILE A 189 -8.90 -18.77 8.27
CA ILE A 189 -10.23 -18.85 7.66
C ILE A 189 -10.17 -18.53 6.16
N THR A 190 -9.38 -17.52 5.77
CA THR A 190 -9.20 -17.13 4.37
C THR A 190 -8.55 -18.24 3.57
N CYS A 191 -7.45 -18.82 4.08
CA CYS A 191 -6.77 -19.95 3.48
C CYS A 191 -7.71 -21.14 3.29
N ILE A 192 -8.48 -21.53 4.33
CA ILE A 192 -9.47 -22.64 4.23
C ILE A 192 -10.48 -22.35 3.11
N ARG A 193 -11.00 -21.12 3.06
CA ARG A 193 -11.98 -20.73 2.03
C ARG A 193 -11.40 -20.77 0.62
N LEU A 194 -10.13 -20.40 0.44
CA LEU A 194 -9.46 -20.45 -0.86
C LEU A 194 -9.18 -21.88 -1.31
N TYR A 195 -8.71 -22.74 -0.41
CA TYR A 195 -8.61 -24.18 -0.69
C TYR A 195 -9.97 -24.78 -1.09
N ALA A 196 -11.03 -24.44 -0.35
CA ALA A 196 -12.37 -24.94 -0.61
C ALA A 196 -12.95 -24.52 -1.98
N ILE A 197 -12.47 -23.43 -2.57
CA ILE A 197 -12.89 -22.97 -3.91
C ILE A 197 -11.88 -23.32 -5.02
N GLY A 198 -10.94 -24.22 -4.73
CA GLY A 198 -10.07 -24.86 -5.72
C GLY A 198 -8.73 -24.18 -5.96
N PHE A 199 -8.31 -23.24 -5.11
CA PHE A 199 -6.94 -22.71 -5.17
C PHE A 199 -5.93 -23.65 -4.54
N ARG A 200 -4.70 -23.59 -5.06
CA ARG A 200 -3.51 -24.21 -4.48
C ARG A 200 -2.60 -23.10 -3.99
N HIS A 201 -2.02 -23.26 -2.80
CA HIS A 201 -1.10 -22.30 -2.24
C HIS A 201 0.36 -22.67 -2.54
N TYR A 202 1.15 -21.66 -2.83
CA TYR A 202 2.58 -21.74 -3.07
C TYR A 202 3.28 -20.70 -2.21
N SER A 203 4.30 -21.11 -1.46
CA SER A 203 4.99 -20.21 -0.53
C SER A 203 6.48 -20.54 -0.50
N PRO A 204 7.37 -19.54 -0.40
CA PRO A 204 8.75 -19.78 -0.01
C PRO A 204 8.77 -20.35 1.42
N SER A 205 9.93 -20.82 1.88
CA SER A 205 10.07 -21.23 3.28
C SER A 205 9.84 -20.02 4.20
N VAL A 206 8.64 -19.94 4.80
CA VAL A 206 8.22 -18.86 5.70
C VAL A 206 8.30 -19.24 7.17
N LEU A 207 8.78 -20.44 7.50
CA LEU A 207 8.86 -20.91 8.89
C LEU A 207 9.74 -19.97 9.71
N GLY A 208 9.15 -19.34 10.73
CA GLY A 208 9.82 -18.36 11.59
C GLY A 208 10.03 -16.97 10.97
N ARG A 209 9.57 -16.70 9.73
CA ARG A 209 9.71 -15.39 9.06
C ARG A 209 8.46 -14.52 9.14
N VAL A 210 7.33 -15.09 9.54
CA VAL A 210 6.03 -14.41 9.61
C VAL A 210 5.36 -14.73 10.96
N PHE A 211 4.84 -13.70 11.61
CA PHE A 211 4.02 -13.82 12.84
C PHE A 211 2.71 -13.04 12.66
N PRO A 212 1.54 -13.58 13.06
CA PRO A 212 1.32 -14.93 13.59
C PRO A 212 1.73 -16.04 12.59
N PRO A 213 2.12 -17.23 13.07
CA PRO A 213 2.47 -18.34 12.18
C PRO A 213 1.27 -18.72 11.31
N ARG A 214 1.49 -18.74 10.00
CA ARG A 214 0.46 -19.11 9.02
C ARG A 214 0.38 -20.63 8.89
N LEU A 215 -0.33 -21.29 9.81
CA LEU A 215 -0.28 -22.76 9.98
C LEU A 215 -0.57 -23.56 8.70
N LEU A 216 -1.45 -23.07 7.82
CA LEU A 216 -1.78 -23.76 6.58
C LEU A 216 -0.71 -23.62 5.48
N THR A 217 0.32 -22.78 5.68
CA THR A 217 1.44 -22.73 4.75
C THR A 217 2.31 -23.98 4.79
N LEU A 218 2.21 -24.78 5.86
CA LEU A 218 2.85 -26.11 5.96
C LEU A 218 2.39 -27.09 4.87
N PHE A 219 1.19 -26.91 4.34
CA PHE A 219 0.64 -27.72 3.24
C PHE A 219 0.86 -27.10 1.85
N SER A 220 1.61 -25.99 1.79
CA SER A 220 1.84 -25.27 0.55
C SER A 220 2.93 -25.93 -0.27
N LYS A 221 2.81 -25.77 -1.58
CA LYS A 221 3.88 -26.13 -2.49
C LYS A 221 5.01 -25.10 -2.38
N PRO A 222 6.26 -25.49 -2.65
CA PRO A 222 7.36 -24.54 -2.72
C PRO A 222 7.07 -23.50 -3.82
N SER A 223 7.21 -22.22 -3.48
CA SER A 223 7.23 -21.15 -4.47
C SER A 223 8.51 -21.25 -5.31
N VAL A 224 8.41 -20.84 -6.58
CA VAL A 224 9.58 -20.76 -7.48
C VAL A 224 10.49 -19.56 -7.14
N THR A 225 9.99 -18.61 -6.35
CA THR A 225 10.73 -17.41 -5.93
C THR A 225 10.78 -17.33 -4.42
N GLU A 226 11.81 -16.68 -3.88
CA GLU A 226 11.95 -16.46 -2.44
C GLU A 226 11.11 -15.30 -1.91
N HIS A 227 10.61 -14.44 -2.80
CA HIS A 227 10.00 -13.17 -2.45
C HIS A 227 8.47 -13.21 -2.35
N ILE A 228 7.81 -14.10 -3.09
CA ILE A 228 6.36 -14.04 -3.28
C ILE A 228 5.69 -15.37 -2.89
N SER A 229 4.72 -15.29 -1.98
CA SER A 229 3.68 -16.32 -1.80
C SER A 229 2.49 -16.01 -2.70
N TYR A 230 1.83 -17.05 -3.19
CA TYR A 230 0.70 -16.87 -4.10
C TYR A 230 -0.30 -18.03 -4.05
N TRP A 231 -1.53 -17.73 -4.42
CA TRP A 231 -2.58 -18.71 -4.65
C TRP A 231 -2.84 -18.85 -6.13
N TYR A 232 -2.90 -20.08 -6.62
CA TYR A 232 -3.17 -20.34 -8.03
C TYR A 232 -4.33 -21.30 -8.20
N LYS A 233 -5.32 -20.88 -8.98
CA LYS A 233 -6.35 -21.72 -9.54
C LYS A 233 -6.02 -21.96 -11.03
N PRO A 234 -5.80 -23.21 -11.47
CA PRO A 234 -5.42 -23.53 -12.83
C PRO A 234 -6.34 -22.97 -13.91
N HIS A 235 -5.72 -22.50 -15.00
CA HIS A 235 -6.41 -22.01 -16.18
C HIS A 235 -6.79 -23.15 -17.13
N LYS A 236 -8.04 -23.15 -17.61
CA LYS A 236 -8.57 -24.12 -18.58
C LYS A 236 -9.37 -23.48 -19.71
N SER A 237 -9.67 -22.19 -19.63
CA SER A 237 -10.50 -21.51 -20.62
C SER A 237 -9.70 -21.25 -21.90
N LEU A 238 -10.35 -21.43 -23.05
CA LEU A 238 -9.80 -21.04 -24.36
C LEU A 238 -10.25 -19.64 -24.79
N LYS A 239 -11.19 -19.02 -24.05
CA LYS A 239 -11.90 -17.80 -24.46
C LYS A 239 -11.56 -16.58 -23.60
N LYS A 240 -10.83 -16.77 -22.51
CA LYS A 240 -10.50 -15.73 -21.52
C LYS A 240 -9.06 -15.87 -21.09
N ASP A 241 -8.39 -14.75 -20.86
CA ASP A 241 -7.09 -14.74 -20.21
C ASP A 241 -7.25 -14.97 -18.68
N PRO A 242 -6.24 -15.52 -17.98
CA PRO A 242 -6.25 -15.63 -16.52
C PRO A 242 -6.15 -14.25 -15.85
N VAL A 243 -6.73 -14.11 -14.66
CA VAL A 243 -6.72 -12.87 -13.87
C VAL A 243 -5.65 -12.91 -12.77
N ILE A 244 -4.94 -11.81 -12.57
CA ILE A 244 -3.90 -11.68 -11.53
C ILE A 244 -4.28 -10.60 -10.52
N GLY A 245 -4.18 -10.93 -9.22
CA GLY A 245 -4.43 -10.02 -8.09
C GLY A 245 -5.83 -10.16 -7.47
N LEU A 246 -6.10 -9.40 -6.38
CA LEU A 246 -7.33 -9.41 -5.56
C LEU A 246 -7.47 -10.55 -4.50
N TYR A 247 -6.54 -10.63 -3.54
CA TYR A 247 -6.47 -11.70 -2.53
C TYR A 247 -7.55 -11.69 -1.42
N PRO A 248 -7.88 -10.60 -0.67
CA PRO A 248 -8.80 -10.77 0.47
C PRO A 248 -10.29 -10.83 0.06
N TYR A 249 -10.62 -10.69 -1.23
CA TYR A 249 -11.99 -10.54 -1.70
C TYR A 249 -12.67 -11.88 -1.99
N VAL A 250 -12.70 -12.79 -1.01
CA VAL A 250 -13.28 -14.14 -1.18
C VAL A 250 -14.71 -14.13 -1.77
N PRO A 251 -15.65 -13.24 -1.36
CA PRO A 251 -16.96 -13.16 -2.00
C PRO A 251 -16.89 -12.79 -3.49
N PHE A 252 -16.00 -11.87 -3.84
CA PHE A 252 -15.75 -11.49 -5.24
C PHE A 252 -15.14 -12.64 -6.03
N LEU A 253 -14.13 -13.33 -5.49
CA LEU A 253 -13.52 -14.49 -6.12
C LEU A 253 -14.53 -15.62 -6.34
N LYS A 254 -15.40 -15.89 -5.37
CA LYS A 254 -16.50 -16.86 -5.51
C LYS A 254 -17.44 -16.50 -6.65
N GLU A 255 -17.85 -15.23 -6.73
CA GLU A 255 -18.73 -14.76 -7.79
C GLU A 255 -18.04 -14.80 -9.17
N LEU A 256 -16.76 -14.41 -9.23
CA LEU A 256 -15.95 -14.45 -10.45
C LEU A 256 -15.77 -15.89 -10.96
N ILE A 257 -15.42 -16.83 -10.08
CA ILE A 257 -15.28 -18.26 -10.42
C ILE A 257 -16.62 -18.85 -10.85
N ARG A 258 -17.73 -18.47 -10.19
CA ARG A 258 -19.06 -18.95 -10.56
C ARG A 258 -19.46 -18.49 -11.97
N THR A 259 -19.08 -17.27 -12.35
CA THR A 259 -19.32 -16.74 -13.71
C THR A 259 -18.32 -17.33 -14.72
N ASN A 260 -17.09 -17.63 -14.31
CA ASN A 260 -16.00 -18.06 -15.18
C ASN A 260 -15.23 -19.27 -14.59
N PRO A 261 -15.84 -20.47 -14.57
CA PRO A 261 -15.29 -21.63 -13.85
C PRO A 261 -13.94 -22.11 -14.41
N ASP A 262 -13.71 -21.96 -15.71
CA ASP A 262 -12.48 -22.40 -16.38
C ASP A 262 -11.39 -21.33 -16.43
N MET A 263 -11.68 -20.10 -16.00
CA MET A 263 -10.67 -19.05 -15.96
C MET A 263 -9.66 -19.32 -14.85
N GLY A 264 -8.39 -19.07 -15.17
CA GLY A 264 -7.29 -19.20 -14.22
C GLY A 264 -7.17 -17.94 -13.40
N ILE A 265 -6.76 -18.07 -12.14
CA ILE A 265 -6.63 -16.94 -11.23
C ILE A 265 -5.34 -17.10 -10.44
N LEU A 266 -4.48 -16.08 -10.50
CA LEU A 266 -3.23 -15.99 -9.73
C LEU A 266 -3.34 -14.85 -8.73
N LEU A 267 -3.39 -15.15 -7.43
CA LEU A 267 -3.47 -14.16 -6.37
C LEU A 267 -2.08 -14.00 -5.74
N ILE A 268 -1.49 -12.83 -5.90
CA ILE A 268 -0.20 -12.49 -5.30
C ILE A 268 -0.41 -12.03 -3.86
N GLU A 269 0.33 -12.61 -2.91
CA GLU A 269 0.31 -12.20 -1.52
C GLU A 269 1.44 -11.23 -1.21
N LEU A 270 1.08 -10.03 -0.77
CA LEU A 270 2.02 -9.02 -0.30
C LEU A 270 1.99 -9.02 1.24
N VAL A 271 2.62 -10.03 1.86
CA VAL A 271 2.50 -10.27 3.32
C VAL A 271 2.82 -9.03 4.19
N PRO A 272 3.83 -8.19 3.90
CA PRO A 272 4.10 -6.97 4.68
C PRO A 272 2.95 -5.95 4.76
N ILE A 273 1.95 -6.03 3.88
CA ILE A 273 0.77 -5.18 3.90
C ILE A 273 -0.51 -5.88 4.43
N THR A 274 -0.34 -7.00 5.15
CA THR A 274 -1.47 -7.82 5.65
C THR A 274 -1.59 -7.83 7.18
N MET A 275 -1.00 -6.84 7.87
CA MET A 275 -0.98 -6.75 9.35
C MET A 275 -0.25 -7.92 10.04
N HIS A 276 0.56 -8.67 9.28
CA HIS A 276 1.49 -9.64 9.83
C HIS A 276 2.81 -8.96 10.17
N ILE A 277 3.44 -9.42 11.23
CA ILE A 277 4.86 -9.18 11.47
C ILE A 277 5.66 -10.01 10.45
N THR A 278 6.54 -9.35 9.72
CA THR A 278 7.40 -9.96 8.71
C THR A 278 8.88 -9.72 9.01
N SER A 279 9.73 -10.65 8.54
CA SER A 279 11.19 -10.48 8.55
C SER A 279 11.69 -9.67 7.35
N ASN A 280 11.00 -9.75 6.22
CA ASN A 280 11.36 -9.10 4.95
C ASN A 280 10.33 -8.04 4.59
N ALA A 281 10.79 -6.91 4.05
CA ALA A 281 9.92 -5.87 3.52
C ALA A 281 9.38 -6.23 2.12
N ILE A 282 8.52 -5.37 1.56
CA ILE A 282 8.15 -5.47 0.15
C ILE A 282 9.41 -5.28 -0.71
N PRO A 283 9.72 -6.21 -1.65
CA PRO A 283 10.85 -6.08 -2.54
C PRO A 283 10.81 -4.80 -3.39
N PRO A 284 11.98 -4.23 -3.75
CA PRO A 284 12.06 -3.17 -4.75
C PRO A 284 11.41 -3.59 -6.08
N ARG A 285 11.02 -2.60 -6.90
CA ARG A 285 10.31 -2.80 -8.17
C ARG A 285 10.92 -3.90 -9.05
N ARG A 286 12.24 -3.91 -9.25
CA ARG A 286 12.91 -4.89 -10.11
C ARG A 286 12.75 -6.31 -9.59
N GLU A 287 13.06 -6.56 -8.32
CA GLU A 287 12.93 -7.86 -7.67
C GLU A 287 11.47 -8.35 -7.66
N MET A 288 10.53 -7.43 -7.43
CA MET A 288 9.09 -7.73 -7.46
C MET A 288 8.62 -8.15 -8.86
N LEU A 289 9.03 -7.43 -9.92
CA LEU A 289 8.71 -7.78 -11.30
C LEU A 289 9.36 -9.10 -11.72
N ASP A 290 10.65 -9.28 -11.41
CA ASP A 290 11.38 -10.51 -11.71
C ASP A 290 10.70 -11.72 -11.04
N ALA A 291 10.30 -11.57 -9.77
CA ALA A 291 9.59 -12.62 -9.05
C ALA A 291 8.19 -12.88 -9.62
N LEU A 292 7.45 -11.85 -10.02
CA LEU A 292 6.14 -11.98 -10.64
C LEU A 292 6.22 -12.69 -11.99
N TYR A 293 7.09 -12.24 -12.89
CA TYR A 293 7.22 -12.84 -14.23
C TYR A 293 7.77 -14.26 -14.17
N THR A 294 8.74 -14.53 -13.30
CA THR A 294 9.22 -15.91 -13.06
C THR A 294 8.08 -16.80 -12.58
N THR A 295 7.25 -16.32 -11.66
CA THR A 295 6.07 -17.05 -11.18
C THR A 295 5.10 -17.33 -12.31
N MET A 296 4.75 -16.32 -13.11
CA MET A 296 3.84 -16.47 -14.24
C MET A 296 4.36 -17.47 -15.28
N ASN A 297 5.64 -17.37 -15.66
CA ASN A 297 6.28 -18.28 -16.61
C ASN A 297 6.31 -19.72 -16.09
N SER A 298 6.59 -19.92 -14.80
CA SER A 298 6.58 -21.26 -14.17
C SER A 298 5.21 -21.93 -14.18
N LEU A 299 4.14 -21.12 -14.23
CA LEU A 299 2.76 -21.56 -14.31
C LEU A 299 2.23 -21.65 -15.76
N GLY A 300 3.08 -21.37 -16.76
CA GLY A 300 2.70 -21.33 -18.17
C GLY A 300 1.77 -20.17 -18.54
N ILE A 301 1.76 -19.09 -17.76
CA ILE A 301 0.93 -17.91 -18.01
C ILE A 301 1.70 -16.94 -18.91
N SER A 302 1.46 -17.01 -20.22
CA SER A 302 2.06 -16.11 -21.22
C SER A 302 1.24 -14.84 -21.47
N ARG A 303 -0.05 -14.84 -21.09
CA ARG A 303 -0.99 -13.73 -21.24
C ARG A 303 -1.88 -13.63 -20.01
N ALA A 304 -2.25 -12.42 -19.57
CA ALA A 304 -3.11 -12.23 -18.41
C ALA A 304 -3.84 -10.88 -18.38
N VAL A 305 -4.95 -10.83 -17.64
CA VAL A 305 -5.61 -9.59 -17.22
C VAL A 305 -5.17 -9.26 -15.80
N LEU A 306 -4.75 -8.01 -15.58
CA LEU A 306 -4.28 -7.55 -14.27
C LEU A 306 -5.42 -6.88 -13.50
N ALA A 307 -5.82 -7.44 -12.37
CA ALA A 307 -6.83 -6.85 -11.49
C ALA A 307 -6.21 -6.51 -10.13
N SER A 308 -6.20 -5.22 -9.78
CA SER A 308 -5.51 -4.75 -8.59
C SER A 308 -6.37 -3.79 -7.79
N HIS A 309 -6.16 -3.79 -6.46
CA HIS A 309 -6.85 -2.89 -5.55
C HIS A 309 -5.87 -2.26 -4.57
N SER A 310 -6.09 -0.99 -4.23
CA SER A 310 -5.29 -0.28 -3.22
C SER A 310 -3.79 -0.41 -3.51
N TYR A 311 -2.97 -0.86 -2.56
CA TYR A 311 -1.53 -1.05 -2.75
C TYR A 311 -1.18 -1.99 -3.91
N GLY A 312 -2.04 -2.97 -4.23
CA GLY A 312 -1.82 -3.84 -5.39
C GLY A 312 -1.72 -3.05 -6.72
N THR A 313 -2.31 -1.85 -6.78
CA THR A 313 -2.20 -0.96 -7.95
C THR A 313 -0.80 -0.41 -8.15
N VAL A 314 0.06 -0.41 -7.12
CA VAL A 314 1.50 -0.10 -7.26
C VAL A 314 2.20 -1.20 -8.06
N ILE A 315 1.89 -2.47 -7.79
CA ILE A 315 2.44 -3.58 -8.57
C ILE A 315 1.94 -3.49 -10.02
N ALA A 316 0.67 -3.11 -10.20
CA ALA A 316 0.16 -2.85 -11.54
C ALA A 316 0.90 -1.70 -12.24
N ALA A 317 1.17 -0.60 -11.53
CA ALA A 317 1.97 0.50 -12.04
C ALA A 317 3.34 0.04 -12.55
N HIS A 318 4.02 -0.79 -11.77
CA HIS A 318 5.33 -1.33 -12.12
C HIS A 318 5.26 -2.19 -13.39
N VAL A 319 4.26 -3.07 -13.50
CA VAL A 319 4.08 -3.95 -14.68
C VAL A 319 3.77 -3.12 -15.93
N ILE A 320 2.87 -2.14 -15.83
CA ILE A 320 2.48 -1.27 -16.95
C ILE A 320 3.69 -0.49 -17.47
N ARG A 321 4.44 0.14 -16.57
CA ARG A 321 5.62 0.94 -16.92
C ARG A 321 6.82 0.10 -17.39
N ASP A 322 6.79 -1.20 -17.15
CA ASP A 322 7.82 -2.13 -17.61
C ASP A 322 7.45 -2.81 -18.95
N ARG A 323 6.23 -2.61 -19.47
CA ARG A 323 5.75 -3.22 -20.72
C ARG A 323 6.68 -2.99 -21.92
N ASP A 324 7.19 -1.76 -22.07
CA ASP A 324 8.02 -1.36 -23.22
C ASP A 324 9.53 -1.39 -22.90
N SER A 325 9.90 -1.81 -21.68
CA SER A 325 11.30 -1.93 -21.28
C SER A 325 11.94 -3.16 -21.90
N THR A 326 13.07 -2.98 -22.58
CA THR A 326 13.87 -4.09 -23.16
C THR A 326 14.89 -4.67 -22.17
N SER A 327 14.93 -4.15 -20.94
CA SER A 327 16.06 -4.34 -20.01
C SER A 327 16.02 -5.60 -19.15
N GLN A 328 15.02 -6.48 -19.29
CA GLN A 328 14.91 -7.69 -18.46
C GLN A 328 15.21 -8.96 -19.27
N SER A 329 16.01 -9.84 -18.68
CA SER A 329 16.34 -11.17 -19.22
C SER A 329 15.18 -12.17 -19.12
N ILE A 330 14.15 -11.87 -18.33
CA ILE A 330 13.01 -12.74 -18.09
C ILE A 330 11.93 -12.46 -19.13
N THR A 331 11.35 -13.53 -19.70
CA THR A 331 10.23 -13.42 -20.64
C THR A 331 9.04 -12.75 -19.95
N LYS A 332 8.60 -11.60 -20.49
CA LYS A 332 7.49 -10.82 -19.96
C LYS A 332 6.16 -11.38 -20.47
N PRO A 333 5.25 -11.80 -19.59
CA PRO A 333 3.90 -12.15 -20.00
C PRO A 333 3.16 -10.92 -20.52
N LEU A 334 2.34 -11.11 -21.54
CA LEU A 334 1.55 -10.03 -22.12
C LEU A 334 0.34 -9.72 -21.23
N ILE A 335 0.26 -8.46 -20.77
CA ILE A 335 -0.94 -7.97 -20.09
C ILE A 335 -1.94 -7.45 -21.11
N THR A 336 -3.10 -8.11 -21.20
CA THR A 336 -4.12 -7.88 -22.23
C THR A 336 -5.23 -6.94 -21.78
N GLY A 337 -5.39 -6.77 -20.47
CA GLY A 337 -6.38 -5.91 -19.86
C GLY A 337 -6.01 -5.57 -18.43
N GLN A 338 -6.61 -4.48 -17.91
CA GLN A 338 -6.32 -3.98 -16.58
C GLN A 338 -7.60 -3.50 -15.89
N LEU A 339 -7.76 -3.88 -14.63
CA LEU A 339 -8.79 -3.37 -13.73
C LEU A 339 -8.10 -2.81 -12.48
N LEU A 340 -8.10 -1.48 -12.36
CA LEU A 340 -7.57 -0.78 -11.20
C LEU A 340 -8.74 -0.35 -10.31
N VAL A 341 -8.84 -0.92 -9.12
CA VAL A 341 -9.89 -0.62 -8.15
C VAL A 341 -9.30 0.25 -7.04
N ASP A 342 -9.90 1.41 -6.80
CA ASP A 342 -9.38 2.41 -5.85
C ASP A 342 -7.84 2.60 -5.92
N PRO A 343 -7.34 3.06 -7.08
CA PRO A 343 -5.91 3.06 -7.38
C PRO A 343 -5.14 4.10 -6.58
N VAL A 344 -4.23 3.63 -5.73
CA VAL A 344 -3.31 4.51 -4.99
C VAL A 344 -2.14 4.98 -5.86
N CYS A 345 -1.89 4.33 -6.99
CA CYS A 345 -0.79 4.67 -7.90
C CYS A 345 -1.04 5.93 -8.73
N LEU A 346 -2.25 6.51 -8.70
CA LEU A 346 -2.57 7.73 -9.44
C LEU A 346 -2.35 8.97 -8.58
N LEU A 347 -1.92 10.07 -9.21
CA LEU A 347 -1.79 11.38 -8.57
C LEU A 347 -0.90 11.40 -7.32
N LEU A 348 0.06 10.47 -7.19
CA LEU A 348 0.98 10.40 -6.04
C LEU A 348 1.91 11.60 -5.89
N HIS A 349 2.04 12.43 -6.94
CA HIS A 349 2.73 13.72 -6.90
C HIS A 349 1.92 14.81 -6.17
N LEU A 350 0.64 14.55 -5.85
CA LEU A 350 -0.20 15.39 -5.01
C LEU A 350 -0.21 14.90 -3.56
N PRO A 351 -0.36 15.82 -2.59
CA PRO A 351 -0.23 15.47 -1.18
C PRO A 351 -1.39 14.62 -0.66
N ASN A 352 -2.55 14.62 -1.33
CA ASN A 352 -3.81 14.09 -0.79
C ASN A 352 -3.72 12.63 -0.36
N VAL A 353 -3.10 11.75 -1.15
CA VAL A 353 -2.98 10.33 -0.82
C VAL A 353 -2.11 10.15 0.43
N ALA A 354 -0.92 10.75 0.41
CA ALA A 354 0.02 10.71 1.52
C ALA A 354 -0.57 11.31 2.80
N PHE A 355 -1.11 12.53 2.70
CA PHE A 355 -1.67 13.27 3.82
C PHE A 355 -2.83 12.51 4.44
N ASN A 356 -3.83 12.11 3.64
CA ASN A 356 -5.04 11.47 4.17
C ASN A 356 -4.76 10.12 4.83
N PHE A 357 -3.73 9.40 4.38
CA PHE A 357 -3.39 8.07 4.88
C PHE A 357 -2.38 8.08 6.03
N LEU A 358 -1.36 8.94 5.99
CA LEU A 358 -0.22 8.89 6.92
C LEU A 358 -0.15 10.06 7.93
N TYR A 359 -0.71 11.23 7.61
CA TYR A 359 -0.51 12.45 8.41
C TYR A 359 -1.81 12.99 9.03
N ARG A 360 -2.95 12.81 8.36
CA ARG A 360 -4.23 13.34 8.80
C ARG A 360 -4.64 12.74 10.15
N VAL A 361 -5.07 13.61 11.06
CA VAL A 361 -5.70 13.19 12.31
C VAL A 361 -7.12 12.69 11.99
N PRO A 362 -7.46 11.43 12.31
CA PRO A 362 -8.77 10.86 11.99
C PRO A 362 -9.89 11.55 12.78
N ARG A 363 -11.00 11.83 12.09
CA ARG A 363 -12.20 12.45 12.66
C ARG A 363 -13.43 11.56 12.56
N ARG A 364 -13.59 10.82 11.46
CA ARG A 364 -14.75 9.94 11.20
C ARG A 364 -14.47 8.48 11.58
N ALA A 365 -15.52 7.68 11.72
CA ALA A 365 -15.39 6.29 12.18
C ALA A 365 -14.52 5.42 11.25
N ASN A 366 -14.79 5.45 9.94
CA ASN A 366 -13.95 4.81 8.91
C ASN A 366 -12.49 5.33 8.93
N GLU A 367 -12.27 6.62 9.15
CA GLU A 367 -10.93 7.20 9.26
C GLU A 367 -10.18 6.65 10.48
N TRP A 368 -10.83 6.52 11.64
CA TRP A 368 -10.24 5.89 12.82
C TRP A 368 -9.92 4.41 12.58
N GLN A 369 -10.80 3.70 11.87
CA GLN A 369 -10.59 2.30 11.51
C GLN A 369 -9.34 2.17 10.62
N LEU A 370 -9.25 2.93 9.53
CA LEU A 370 -8.12 2.88 8.61
C LEU A 370 -6.83 3.34 9.27
N TRP A 371 -6.88 4.46 9.99
CA TRP A 371 -5.72 5.02 10.70
C TRP A 371 -5.14 4.01 11.69
N TYR A 372 -5.97 3.43 12.57
CA TYR A 372 -5.46 2.50 13.58
C TYR A 372 -5.11 1.14 12.97
N PHE A 373 -5.97 0.52 12.17
CA PHE A 373 -5.73 -0.86 11.74
C PHE A 373 -4.79 -0.98 10.54
N ALA A 374 -4.74 0.00 9.64
CA ALA A 374 -3.82 -0.01 8.50
C ALA A 374 -2.63 0.94 8.71
N SER A 375 -2.86 2.25 8.76
CA SER A 375 -1.76 3.24 8.73
C SER A 375 -0.80 3.15 9.89
N GLN A 376 -1.27 2.76 11.08
CA GLN A 376 -0.46 2.66 12.30
C GLN A 376 0.09 1.25 12.54
N ASP A 377 -0.21 0.27 11.70
CA ASP A 377 0.31 -1.09 11.85
C ASP A 377 1.83 -1.08 11.59
N PRO A 378 2.67 -1.72 12.43
CA PRO A 378 4.12 -1.58 12.31
C PRO A 378 4.69 -1.93 10.93
N ASP A 379 4.22 -3.00 10.29
CA ASP A 379 4.77 -3.49 9.02
C ASP A 379 4.19 -2.73 7.82
N ILE A 380 2.89 -2.37 7.88
CA ILE A 380 2.27 -1.49 6.88
C ILE A 380 2.90 -0.09 6.94
N ALA A 381 2.99 0.52 8.12
CA ALA A 381 3.59 1.84 8.31
C ALA A 381 5.04 1.84 7.84
N TYR A 382 5.80 0.80 8.17
CA TYR A 382 7.16 0.64 7.67
C TYR A 382 7.21 0.60 6.14
N THR A 383 6.38 -0.23 5.52
CA THR A 383 6.32 -0.36 4.06
C THR A 383 6.01 0.99 3.40
N LEU A 384 5.01 1.71 3.90
CA LEU A 384 4.58 3.00 3.34
C LEU A 384 5.55 4.15 3.61
N SER A 385 6.32 4.08 4.70
CA SER A 385 7.26 5.14 5.08
C SER A 385 8.71 4.84 4.71
N ARG A 386 9.08 3.62 4.30
CA ARG A 386 10.49 3.28 3.99
C ARG A 386 10.69 2.51 2.70
N CYS A 387 9.65 1.88 2.18
CA CYS A 387 9.72 1.08 0.96
C CYS A 387 8.87 1.68 -0.18
N PHE A 388 8.23 2.83 0.04
CA PHE A 388 7.33 3.46 -0.92
C PHE A 388 7.97 4.70 -1.55
N PHE A 389 8.62 4.51 -2.70
CA PHE A 389 9.18 5.59 -3.51
C PHE A 389 8.12 6.08 -4.50
N TRP A 390 7.47 7.20 -4.18
CA TRP A 390 6.30 7.68 -4.93
C TRP A 390 6.53 7.81 -6.44
N ALA A 391 7.72 8.28 -6.86
CA ALA A 391 8.07 8.47 -8.27
C ALA A 391 8.21 7.14 -9.04
N ASP A 392 8.57 6.06 -8.35
CA ASP A 392 8.61 4.71 -8.94
C ASP A 392 7.23 4.04 -8.91
N ASN A 393 6.36 4.44 -7.98
CA ASN A 393 5.04 3.86 -7.77
C ASN A 393 3.91 4.57 -8.54
N ILE A 394 4.16 5.76 -9.07
CA ILE A 394 3.15 6.55 -9.79
C ILE A 394 2.92 6.02 -11.20
N LEU A 395 1.64 5.97 -11.59
CA LEU A 395 1.18 5.93 -12.97
C LEU A 395 0.80 7.34 -13.41
N TRP A 396 1.37 7.74 -14.54
CA TRP A 396 1.01 8.95 -15.24
C TRP A 396 -0.09 8.69 -16.25
N LYS A 397 -0.78 9.77 -16.63
CA LYS A 397 -1.72 9.76 -17.77
C LYS A 397 -1.14 9.08 -19.02
N ASP A 398 0.15 9.28 -19.31
CA ASP A 398 0.79 8.75 -20.52
C ASP A 398 1.10 7.25 -20.42
N ASP A 399 1.14 6.70 -19.20
CA ASP A 399 1.32 5.27 -18.96
C ASP A 399 0.02 4.49 -19.19
N LEU A 400 -1.13 5.18 -19.12
CA LEU A 400 -2.44 4.64 -19.45
C LEU A 400 -2.71 4.97 -20.93
N MET A 401 -2.71 3.96 -21.81
CA MET A 401 -3.02 4.17 -23.22
C MET A 401 -4.41 4.82 -23.35
N TYR A 402 -4.40 6.11 -23.69
CA TYR A 402 -5.54 7.01 -23.88
C TYR A 402 -6.29 7.39 -22.59
N LEU A 403 -6.44 8.71 -22.32
CA LEU A 403 -7.71 9.44 -22.43
C LEU A 403 -7.73 10.89 -21.89
N THR A 404 -8.67 11.66 -22.47
CA THR A 404 -9.09 13.08 -22.40
C THR A 404 -9.56 13.53 -20.99
N GLY A 405 -9.69 14.79 -20.58
CA GLY A 405 -9.92 16.07 -21.26
C GLY A 405 -11.19 16.78 -20.73
N GLU A 406 -12.05 16.09 -19.96
CA GLU A 406 -13.29 16.64 -19.40
C GLU A 406 -13.15 16.97 -17.90
N GLU A 407 -13.70 18.11 -17.48
CA GLU A 407 -13.67 18.61 -16.09
C GLU A 407 -14.83 18.11 -15.21
N GLU A 408 -15.85 17.46 -15.80
CA GLU A 408 -17.02 16.99 -15.06
C GLU A 408 -16.89 15.53 -14.60
N VAL A 409 -17.05 15.31 -13.29
CA VAL A 409 -17.09 13.97 -12.69
C VAL A 409 -18.41 13.28 -13.07
N LYS A 410 -18.32 12.28 -13.95
CA LYS A 410 -19.45 11.41 -14.34
C LYS A 410 -19.36 10.08 -13.59
N ASP A 411 -20.52 9.51 -13.20
CA ASP A 411 -20.59 8.18 -12.56
C ASP A 411 -20.00 7.07 -13.43
N ARG A 412 -20.08 7.24 -14.75
CA ARG A 412 -19.43 6.39 -15.74
C ARG A 412 -18.91 7.25 -16.87
N TRP A 413 -17.65 7.06 -17.18
CA TRP A 413 -17.00 7.71 -18.30
C TRP A 413 -16.21 6.66 -19.09
N SER A 414 -16.17 6.83 -20.40
CA SER A 414 -15.45 5.96 -21.31
C SER A 414 -15.03 6.73 -22.53
N ASP A 415 -13.79 6.53 -22.98
CA ASP A 415 -13.33 6.98 -24.29
C ASP A 415 -12.33 5.92 -24.80
N GLY A 416 -12.43 5.51 -26.07
CA GLY A 416 -11.67 4.37 -26.60
C GLY A 416 -11.71 3.11 -25.71
N SER A 417 -10.54 2.65 -25.27
CA SER A 417 -10.35 1.42 -24.47
C SER A 417 -10.38 1.62 -22.95
N LEU A 418 -10.44 2.85 -22.45
CA LEU A 418 -10.46 3.12 -21.01
C LEU A 418 -11.87 3.47 -20.54
N GLU A 419 -12.26 2.87 -19.41
CA GLU A 419 -13.54 3.05 -18.76
C GLU A 419 -13.29 3.38 -17.29
N VAL A 420 -13.85 4.50 -16.82
CA VAL A 420 -13.79 4.95 -15.43
C VAL A 420 -15.19 4.83 -14.84
N LEU A 421 -15.29 4.08 -13.73
CA LEU A 421 -16.51 3.95 -12.95
C LEU A 421 -16.31 4.69 -11.63
N TYR A 422 -17.03 5.79 -11.45
CA TYR A 422 -17.01 6.56 -10.22
C TYR A 422 -18.31 6.33 -9.45
N TYR A 423 -18.19 6.05 -8.17
CA TYR A 423 -19.33 5.77 -7.31
C TYR A 423 -19.31 6.74 -6.13
N PRO A 424 -20.11 7.83 -6.17
CA PRO A 424 -20.18 8.78 -5.09
C PRO A 424 -20.52 8.10 -3.76
N GLY A 425 -19.73 8.35 -2.72
CA GLY A 425 -19.96 7.82 -1.37
C GLY A 425 -19.41 6.41 -1.11
N LEU A 426 -18.65 5.81 -2.04
CA LEU A 426 -17.81 4.66 -1.69
C LEU A 426 -16.61 5.10 -0.84
N ASP A 427 -16.37 4.33 0.22
CA ASP A 427 -15.14 4.40 0.99
C ASP A 427 -14.18 3.29 0.53
N HIS A 428 -12.87 3.55 0.64
CA HIS A 428 -11.76 2.67 0.19
C HIS A 428 -11.89 1.24 0.65
N ALA A 429 -12.47 1.08 1.83
CA ALA A 429 -12.67 -0.22 2.42
C ALA A 429 -13.89 -0.95 1.79
N THR A 430 -14.94 -0.22 1.44
CA THR A 430 -16.27 -0.78 1.17
C THR A 430 -16.51 -1.22 -0.29
N VAL A 431 -15.51 -1.11 -1.16
CA VAL A 431 -15.65 -1.32 -2.61
C VAL A 431 -16.14 -2.73 -2.97
N PHE A 432 -15.85 -3.73 -2.14
CA PHE A 432 -16.23 -5.13 -2.38
C PHE A 432 -17.40 -5.64 -1.51
N ASP A 433 -17.97 -4.79 -0.65
CA ASP A 433 -18.89 -5.22 0.43
C ASP A 433 -20.22 -5.77 -0.12
N THR A 434 -20.79 -5.16 -1.15
CA THR A 434 -22.12 -5.54 -1.68
C THR A 434 -22.05 -6.28 -3.01
N LYS A 435 -23.07 -7.09 -3.28
CA LYS A 435 -23.18 -7.84 -4.54
C LYS A 435 -23.31 -6.90 -5.74
N GLU A 436 -23.99 -5.77 -5.58
CA GLU A 436 -24.17 -4.72 -6.59
C GLU A 436 -22.81 -4.17 -7.03
N ARG A 437 -21.95 -3.82 -6.06
CA ARG A 437 -20.61 -3.28 -6.32
C ARG A 437 -19.72 -4.31 -7.01
N ARG A 438 -19.72 -5.55 -6.52
CA ARG A 438 -18.96 -6.67 -7.13
C ARG A 438 -19.40 -7.00 -8.55
N ARG A 439 -20.71 -6.95 -8.83
CA ARG A 439 -21.26 -7.17 -10.19
C ARG A 439 -20.69 -6.19 -11.21
N GLY A 440 -20.47 -4.93 -10.84
CA GLY A 440 -19.84 -3.94 -11.73
C GLY A 440 -18.44 -4.38 -12.17
N MET A 441 -17.59 -4.74 -11.21
CA MET A 441 -16.22 -5.22 -11.46
C MET A 441 -16.19 -6.52 -12.26
N ILE A 442 -17.07 -7.49 -11.95
CA ILE A 442 -17.17 -8.74 -12.70
C ILE A 442 -17.57 -8.48 -14.15
N ARG A 443 -18.52 -7.58 -14.40
CA ARG A 443 -18.91 -7.20 -15.77
C ARG A 443 -17.75 -6.59 -16.55
N VAL A 444 -16.91 -5.78 -15.92
CA VAL A 444 -15.71 -5.23 -16.59
C VAL A 444 -14.73 -6.34 -16.90
N LEU A 445 -14.43 -7.23 -15.95
CA LEU A 445 -13.55 -8.38 -16.20
C LEU A 445 -14.10 -9.31 -17.28
N ASP A 446 -15.43 -9.46 -17.36
CA ASP A 446 -16.06 -10.27 -18.38
C ASP A 446 -15.85 -9.71 -19.79
N LYS A 447 -15.60 -8.41 -19.97
CA LYS A 447 -15.32 -7.83 -21.29
C LYS A 447 -13.97 -8.28 -21.86
N PHE A 448 -13.02 -8.67 -21.02
CA PHE A 448 -11.71 -9.14 -21.47
C PHE A 448 -11.84 -10.58 -22.02
N HIS A 449 -12.08 -10.68 -23.32
CA HIS A 449 -12.16 -11.93 -24.06
C HIS A 449 -11.00 -12.03 -25.05
N ILE A 450 -10.57 -13.27 -25.29
CA ILE A 450 -9.66 -13.58 -26.40
C ILE A 450 -10.52 -13.53 -27.66
N ALA A 451 -10.23 -12.61 -28.59
CA ALA A 451 -10.74 -12.70 -29.94
C ALA A 451 -10.17 -14.00 -30.55
N ILE A 452 -11.01 -15.00 -30.74
CA ILE A 452 -10.65 -16.17 -31.53
C ILE A 452 -10.84 -15.71 -32.97
N GLU A 453 -9.73 -15.36 -33.63
CA GLU A 453 -9.70 -15.27 -35.10
C GLU A 453 -9.83 -16.66 -35.72
#